data_AF-A0A272EMT0-F1
#
_entry.id   AF-A0A272EMT0-F1
#
_cell.length_a   1.000
_cell.length_b   1.000
_cell.length_c   1.000
_cell.angle_alpha   90.00
_cell.angle_beta   90.00
_cell.angle_gamma   90.00
#
_symmetry.space_group_name_H-M   'P 1'
#
loop_
_entity.id
_entity.type
_entity.pdbx_description
1 polymer ?
#
loop_
_entity_poly.entity_id
_entity_poly.type
_entity_poly.pdbx_seq_one_letter_code
_entity_poly.pdbx_strand_id
1 'polypeptide(L)'
;MRKRPSRSSAKTRNSYARKAGLPPGSIVHIGDKPLDQASFSLFDYDGDGQREVHFSTLAASRQYSRQHRWIWLHVQGVHETAVMEE
;
A
#
# COMPACT_ATOMS: atom_id res chain seq x y z
N MET A 1 1.17 34.29 35.77
CA MET A 1 0.68 34.30 34.38
C MET A 1 1.08 32.97 33.71
N ARG A 2 0.20 31.96 33.71
CA ARG A 2 0.51 30.61 33.18
C ARG A 2 0.26 30.56 31.68
N LYS A 3 1.32 30.40 30.86
CA LYS A 3 1.20 30.22 29.40
C LYS A 3 0.53 28.86 29.12
N ARG A 4 -0.59 28.89 28.40
CA ARG A 4 -1.32 27.68 27.92
C ARG A 4 -0.49 27.04 26.79
N PRO A 5 -0.25 25.73 26.78
CA PRO A 5 0.42 25.09 25.67
C PRO A 5 -0.53 25.05 24.46
N SER A 6 -0.05 25.51 23.31
CA SER A 6 -0.77 25.48 22.04
C SER A 6 -0.93 24.03 21.57
N ARG A 7 -2.12 23.43 21.73
CA ARG A 7 -2.47 22.19 21.03
C ARG A 7 -3.13 22.54 19.71
N SER A 8 -2.37 22.47 18.63
CA SER A 8 -2.91 22.27 17.29
C SER A 8 -2.01 21.30 16.54
N SER A 9 -2.30 20.00 16.71
CA SER A 9 -1.88 19.00 15.74
C SER A 9 -2.81 19.16 14.55
N ALA A 10 -2.46 20.07 13.64
CA ALA A 10 -3.14 20.19 12.38
C ALA A 10 -2.89 18.90 11.61
N LYS A 11 -3.88 18.00 11.57
CA LYS A 11 -3.87 16.84 10.68
C LYS A 11 -3.61 17.37 9.27
N THR A 12 -2.44 17.06 8.73
CA THR A 12 -1.96 17.44 7.41
C THR A 12 -2.95 16.97 6.35
N ARG A 13 -3.89 17.82 5.95
CA ARG A 13 -4.83 17.53 4.86
C ARG A 13 -4.04 17.28 3.57
N ASN A 14 -4.31 16.16 2.90
CA ASN A 14 -3.68 15.77 1.65
C ASN A 14 -4.07 16.80 0.57
N SER A 15 -3.26 17.84 0.36
CA SER A 15 -3.58 18.92 -0.59
C SER A 15 -2.99 18.61 -1.95
N TYR A 16 -3.83 18.71 -2.99
CA TYR A 16 -3.44 18.55 -4.39
C TYR A 16 -2.32 19.51 -4.80
N ALA A 17 -2.23 20.68 -4.16
CA ALA A 17 -1.20 21.68 -4.42
C ALA A 17 0.24 21.15 -4.18
N ARG A 18 0.44 20.18 -3.29
CA ARG A 18 1.77 19.56 -3.07
C ARG A 18 2.21 18.60 -4.18
N LYS A 19 1.30 18.24 -5.08
CA LYS A 19 1.51 17.26 -6.15
C LYS A 19 1.62 17.92 -7.53
N ALA A 20 1.48 19.25 -7.58
CA ALA A 20 1.58 20.02 -8.82
C ALA A 20 3.05 20.14 -9.26
N GLY A 21 3.31 19.90 -10.55
CA GLY A 21 4.65 19.97 -11.13
C GLY A 21 5.46 18.67 -11.10
N LEU A 22 4.87 17.55 -10.69
CA LEU A 22 5.51 16.24 -10.82
C LEU A 22 5.63 15.82 -12.29
N PRO A 23 6.73 15.16 -12.68
CA PRO A 23 6.91 14.68 -14.04
C PRO A 23 5.86 13.61 -14.40
N PRO A 24 5.54 13.47 -15.70
CA PRO A 24 4.65 12.40 -16.16
C PRO A 24 5.27 11.04 -15.80
N GLY A 25 4.47 10.19 -15.13
CA GLY A 25 4.91 8.87 -14.64
C GLY A 25 5.11 8.78 -13.12
N SER A 26 5.03 9.88 -12.38
CA SER A 26 5.07 9.83 -10.90
C SER A 26 3.82 9.15 -10.33
N ILE A 27 4.03 8.20 -9.42
CA ILE A 27 2.95 7.54 -8.68
C ILE A 27 2.53 8.43 -7.51
N VAL A 28 1.27 8.86 -7.51
CA VAL A 28 0.76 9.81 -6.52
C VAL A 28 -0.47 9.26 -5.84
N HIS A 29 -0.41 9.06 -4.52
CA HIS A 29 -1.58 8.68 -3.74
C HIS A 29 -2.50 9.89 -3.48
N ILE A 30 -3.73 9.87 -3.99
CA ILE A 30 -4.67 11.01 -3.98
C ILE A 30 -5.66 10.97 -2.79
N GLY A 31 -5.85 9.82 -2.14
CA GLY A 31 -6.83 9.62 -1.06
C GLY A 31 -6.35 9.98 0.36
N ASP A 32 -7.28 9.89 1.31
CA ASP A 32 -6.93 9.81 2.74
C ASP A 32 -6.34 8.42 3.05
N LYS A 33 -5.56 8.30 4.13
CA LYS A 33 -4.93 7.04 4.57
C LYS A 33 -5.83 6.29 5.56
N PRO A 34 -6.62 5.27 5.14
CA PRO A 34 -7.43 4.48 6.07
C PRO A 34 -6.69 3.32 6.73
N LEU A 35 -5.58 2.83 6.14
CA LEU A 35 -4.78 1.72 6.68
C LEU A 35 -3.39 2.22 7.11
N ASP A 36 -2.89 1.73 8.25
CA ASP A 36 -1.57 2.06 8.78
C ASP A 36 -0.42 1.26 8.12
N GLN A 37 -0.70 0.11 7.51
CA GLN A 37 0.30 -0.75 6.87
C GLN A 37 -0.25 -1.40 5.59
N ALA A 38 0.63 -1.64 4.61
CA ALA A 38 0.35 -2.43 3.43
C ALA A 38 0.26 -3.93 3.76
N SER A 39 -0.71 -4.64 3.19
CA SER A 39 -0.86 -6.09 3.33
C SER A 39 -0.96 -6.75 1.96
N PHE A 40 -0.36 -7.93 1.84
CA PHE A 40 -0.26 -8.66 0.58
C PHE A 40 -0.88 -10.04 0.77
N SER A 41 -1.81 -10.42 -0.08
CA SER A 41 -2.41 -11.77 -0.08
C SER A 41 -2.26 -12.37 -1.46
N LEU A 42 -1.73 -13.59 -1.53
CA LEU A 42 -1.53 -14.32 -2.77
C LEU A 42 -2.45 -15.54 -2.78
N PHE A 43 -3.23 -15.67 -3.85
CA PHE A 43 -4.05 -16.82 -4.14
C PHE A 43 -3.38 -17.61 -5.27
N ASP A 44 -3.06 -18.87 -5.02
CA ASP A 44 -2.52 -19.80 -6.01
C ASP A 44 -3.55 -20.91 -6.20
N TYR A 45 -4.09 -21.07 -7.41
CA TYR A 45 -5.23 -21.97 -7.64
C TYR A 45 -5.28 -22.55 -9.06
N ASP A 46 -5.95 -23.70 -9.18
CA ASP A 46 -6.34 -24.36 -10.42
C ASP A 46 -7.62 -25.18 -10.24
N GLY A 47 -7.86 -26.18 -11.11
CA GLY A 47 -9.02 -27.06 -11.01
C GLY A 47 -8.93 -28.10 -9.88
N ASP A 48 -7.74 -28.32 -9.33
CA ASP A 48 -7.46 -29.35 -8.33
C ASP A 48 -7.36 -28.77 -6.90
N GLY A 49 -7.12 -27.46 -6.77
CA GLY A 49 -7.14 -26.81 -5.47
C GLY A 49 -6.85 -25.31 -5.48
N GLN A 50 -6.80 -24.75 -4.27
CA GLN A 50 -6.41 -23.38 -4.01
C GLN A 50 -5.57 -23.28 -2.73
N ARG A 51 -4.67 -22.31 -2.71
CA ARG A 51 -3.84 -21.97 -1.56
C ARG A 51 -3.78 -20.46 -1.41
N GLU A 52 -3.99 -20.00 -0.18
CA GLU A 52 -3.86 -18.60 0.19
C GLU A 52 -2.63 -18.40 1.07
N VAL A 53 -1.85 -17.36 0.78
CA VAL A 53 -0.66 -16.99 1.57
C VAL A 53 -0.68 -15.49 1.81
N HIS A 54 -0.53 -15.09 3.07
CA HIS A 54 -0.38 -13.69 3.44
C HIS A 54 1.10 -13.34 3.63
N PHE A 55 1.51 -12.20 3.09
CA PHE A 55 2.85 -11.64 3.26
C PHE A 55 2.78 -10.26 3.90
N SER A 56 3.79 -9.98 4.72
CA SER A 56 4.01 -8.65 5.31
C SER A 56 4.73 -7.68 4.37
N THR A 57 5.39 -8.18 3.31
CA THR A 57 6.15 -7.36 2.35
C THR A 57 5.98 -7.88 0.92
N LEU A 58 6.09 -6.99 -0.07
CA LEU A 58 6.04 -7.35 -1.48
C LEU A 58 7.22 -8.25 -1.87
N ALA A 59 8.43 -7.94 -1.38
CA ALA A 59 9.62 -8.75 -1.62
C ALA A 59 9.46 -10.22 -1.18
N ALA A 60 8.79 -10.48 -0.05
CA ALA A 60 8.50 -11.84 0.40
C ALA A 60 7.56 -12.58 -0.56
N SER A 61 6.59 -11.88 -1.16
CA SER A 61 5.69 -12.47 -2.17
C SER A 61 6.43 -12.87 -3.46
N ARG A 62 7.51 -12.15 -3.83
CA ARG A 62 8.33 -12.47 -5.02
C ARG A 62 9.09 -13.79 -4.90
N GLN A 63 9.37 -14.23 -3.68
CA GLN A 63 10.03 -15.51 -3.41
C GLN A 63 9.06 -16.69 -3.45
N TYR A 64 7.75 -16.43 -3.62
CA TYR A 64 6.75 -17.47 -3.66
C TYR A 64 6.92 -18.36 -4.90
N SER A 65 7.09 -19.67 -4.66
CA SER A 65 7.10 -20.66 -5.73
C SER A 65 5.69 -21.12 -6.04
N ARG A 66 5.25 -20.82 -7.26
CA ARG A 66 3.95 -21.21 -7.78
C ARG A 66 3.77 -22.73 -7.79
N GLN A 67 2.64 -23.19 -7.28
CA GLN A 67 2.22 -24.59 -7.24
C GLN A 67 1.08 -24.87 -8.22
N HIS A 68 0.24 -23.89 -8.54
CA HIS A 68 -0.89 -24.06 -9.46
C HIS A 68 -0.76 -23.24 -10.76
N ARG A 69 -1.74 -23.42 -11.65
CA ARG A 69 -1.74 -22.75 -12.96
C ARG A 69 -1.99 -21.25 -12.86
N TRP A 70 -2.69 -20.77 -11.84
CA TRP A 70 -3.06 -19.35 -11.74
C TRP A 70 -2.61 -18.76 -10.41
N ILE A 71 -2.02 -17.57 -10.47
CA ILE A 71 -1.73 -16.76 -9.29
C ILE A 71 -2.47 -15.45 -9.40
N TRP A 72 -3.09 -15.05 -8.30
CA TRP A 72 -3.63 -13.72 -8.09
C TRP A 72 -3.00 -13.08 -6.85
N LEU A 73 -2.27 -11.99 -7.03
CA LEU A 73 -1.73 -11.17 -5.95
C LEU A 73 -2.68 -9.99 -5.67
N HIS A 74 -3.21 -9.96 -4.46
CA HIS A 74 -4.00 -8.87 -3.92
C HIS A 74 -3.12 -7.98 -3.04
N VAL A 75 -2.96 -6.73 -3.46
CA VAL A 75 -2.17 -5.71 -2.76
C VAL A 75 -3.12 -4.71 -2.13
N GLN A 76 -3.11 -4.62 -0.79
CA GLN A 76 -3.89 -3.66 -0.02
C GLN A 76 -2.95 -2.61 0.58
N GLY A 77 -3.46 -1.39 0.77
CA GLY A 77 -2.64 -0.31 1.33
C GLY A 77 -1.72 0.37 0.31
N VAL A 78 -2.17 0.48 -0.94
CA VAL A 78 -1.50 1.17 -2.07
C VAL A 78 -1.26 2.68 -1.84
N HIS A 79 -1.49 3.18 -0.64
CA HIS A 79 -1.16 4.54 -0.22
C HIS A 79 0.34 4.73 0.02
N GLU A 80 1.07 3.66 0.28
CA GLU A 80 2.53 3.65 0.30
C GLU A 80 3.03 3.53 -1.14
N THR A 81 3.29 4.67 -1.79
CA THR A 81 3.67 4.74 -3.21
C THR A 81 4.92 3.92 -3.53
N ALA A 82 5.82 3.72 -2.55
CA ALA A 82 6.99 2.85 -2.66
C ALA A 82 6.64 1.40 -3.02
N VAL A 83 5.50 0.88 -2.58
CA VAL A 83 5.04 -0.48 -2.91
C VAL A 83 4.70 -0.61 -4.41
N MET A 84 4.29 0.48 -5.06
CA MET A 84 3.99 0.46 -6.50
C MET A 84 5.20 0.74 -7.40
N GLU A 85 6.28 1.33 -6.85
CA GLU A 85 7.50 1.65 -7.59
C GLU A 85 8.49 0.46 -7.68
N GLU A 86 8.26 -0.60 -6.91
CA GLU A 86 9.16 -1.77 -6.77
C GLU A 86 9.04 -2.82 -7.89
#